data_AF-A0A1E4GGJ1-F1
#
_entry.id   AF-A0A1E4GGJ1-F1
#
_cell.length_a   1.000
_cell.length_b   1.000
_cell.length_c   1.000
_cell.angle_alpha   90.00
_cell.angle_beta   90.00
_cell.angle_gamma   90.00
#
_symmetry.space_group_name_H-M   'P 1'
#
loop_
_entity.id
_entity.type
_entity.pdbx_description
1 polymer ?
#
loop_
_entity_poly.entity_id
_entity_poly.type
_entity_poly.pdbx_seq_one_letter_code
_entity_poly.pdbx_strand_id
1 'polypeptide(L)'
;MIQIGVDELFQAKGRWWAHLLCDDFSPAGLEALHRFAEKIDLPRRAFHDPAGQPRPHYDCTPEARERALQNGALPLTRQQLVEYLQRGRSKISPSA
;
A
#
# COMPACT_ATOMS: atom_id res chain seq x y z
N MET A 1 0.82 -10.92 11.61
CA MET A 1 1.54 -11.14 10.33
C MET A 1 1.23 -9.94 9.46
N ILE A 2 2.25 -9.32 8.85
CA ILE A 2 2.07 -8.13 7.99
C ILE A 2 1.33 -8.57 6.73
N GLN A 3 0.28 -7.85 6.37
CA GLN A 3 -0.49 -8.08 5.15
C GLN A 3 -0.22 -6.98 4.13
N ILE A 4 -0.05 -7.38 2.87
CA ILE A 4 0.03 -6.46 1.73
C ILE A 4 -1.32 -6.45 1.04
N GLY A 5 -1.84 -5.26 0.75
CA GLY A 5 -3.10 -5.09 0.02
C GLY A 5 -2.96 -4.10 -1.13
N VAL A 6 -3.83 -4.25 -2.12
CA VAL A 6 -3.97 -3.33 -3.25
C VAL A 6 -5.44 -2.98 -3.46
N ASP A 7 -5.75 -1.68 -3.54
CA ASP A 7 -7.13 -1.21 -3.63
C ASP A 7 -7.74 -1.32 -5.04
N GLU A 8 -8.99 -0.88 -5.15
CA GLU A 8 -9.72 -0.80 -6.41
C GLU A 8 -9.13 0.26 -7.34
N LEU A 9 -9.29 0.05 -8.65
CA LEU A 9 -8.90 1.06 -9.62
C LEU A 9 -9.74 2.34 -9.46
N PHE A 10 -9.07 3.49 -9.52
CA PHE A 10 -9.70 4.80 -9.52
C PHE A 10 -9.06 5.71 -10.58
N GLN A 11 -9.80 6.71 -11.04
CA GLN A 11 -9.30 7.69 -12.00
C GLN A 11 -8.69 8.89 -11.28
N ALA A 12 -7.48 9.27 -11.69
CA ALA A 12 -6.84 10.52 -11.29
C ALA A 12 -5.93 11.03 -12.41
N LYS A 13 -5.96 12.36 -12.65
CA LYS A 13 -5.14 13.02 -13.69
C LYS A 13 -5.26 12.35 -15.07
N GLY A 14 -6.47 11.91 -15.44
CA GLY A 14 -6.76 11.28 -16.73
C GLY A 14 -6.23 9.85 -16.92
N ARG A 15 -5.83 9.18 -15.84
CA ARG A 15 -5.30 7.80 -15.87
C ARG A 15 -5.93 6.96 -14.76
N TRP A 16 -5.87 5.64 -14.91
CA TRP A 16 -6.28 4.68 -13.88
C TRP A 16 -5.10 4.36 -12.96
N TRP A 17 -5.40 4.29 -11.67
CA TRP A 17 -4.44 4.03 -10.60
C TRP A 17 -5.03 3.11 -9.55
N ALA A 18 -4.15 2.51 -8.75
CA ALA A 18 -4.44 1.86 -7.48
C ALA A 18 -3.30 2.17 -6.50
N HIS A 19 -3.46 1.80 -5.25
CA HIS A 19 -2.47 1.95 -4.19
C HIS A 19 -2.13 0.59 -3.61
N LEU A 20 -0.84 0.27 -3.56
CA LEU A 20 -0.30 -0.87 -2.84
C LEU A 20 0.22 -0.40 -1.47
N LEU A 21 -0.20 -1.08 -0.40
CA LEU A 21 0.17 -0.71 0.97
C LEU A 21 0.22 -1.94 1.88
N CYS A 22 0.74 -1.74 3.09
CA CYS A 22 0.72 -2.73 4.16
C CYS A 22 -0.18 -2.30 5.32
N ASP A 23 -0.59 -3.24 6.18
CA ASP A 23 -1.41 -2.96 7.36
C ASP A 23 -0.60 -2.65 8.63
N ASP A 24 0.71 -2.44 8.50
CA ASP A 24 1.67 -2.20 9.58
C ASP A 24 2.69 -1.13 9.14
N PHE A 25 2.67 0.06 9.75
CA PHE A 25 3.59 1.15 9.35
C PHE A 25 4.90 1.16 10.15
N SER A 26 5.16 0.15 10.97
CA SER A 26 6.46 0.00 11.64
C SER A 26 7.58 -0.22 10.61
N PRO A 27 8.86 -0.07 11.00
CA PRO A 27 9.98 -0.33 10.10
C PRO A 27 9.94 -1.72 9.44
N ALA A 28 9.44 -2.74 10.14
CA ALA A 28 9.30 -4.09 9.59
C ALA A 28 8.19 -4.18 8.52
N GLY A 29 7.07 -3.47 8.72
CA GLY A 29 5.99 -3.41 7.73
C GLY A 29 6.39 -2.63 6.48
N LEU A 30 7.11 -1.53 6.64
CA LEU A 30 7.66 -0.75 5.51
C LEU A 30 8.65 -1.58 4.69
N GLU A 31 9.55 -2.31 5.36
CA GLU A 31 10.49 -3.21 4.68
C GLU A 31 9.74 -4.31 3.90
N ALA A 32 8.69 -4.90 4.48
CA ALA A 32 7.86 -5.88 3.78
C ALA A 32 7.16 -5.28 2.55
N LEU A 33 6.65 -4.05 2.66
CA LEU A 33 6.05 -3.33 1.53
C LEU A 33 7.08 -3.04 0.43
N HIS A 34 8.28 -2.60 0.77
CA HIS A 34 9.35 -2.33 -0.19
C HIS A 34 9.79 -3.60 -0.93
N ARG A 35 9.99 -4.70 -0.22
CA ARG A 35 10.33 -6.00 -0.83
C ARG A 35 9.23 -6.51 -1.74
N PHE A 36 7.96 -6.34 -1.35
CA PHE A 36 6.84 -6.72 -2.21
C PHE A 36 6.79 -5.88 -3.48
N ALA A 37 6.99 -4.56 -3.36
CA ALA A 37 7.03 -3.66 -4.50
C ALA A 37 8.17 -4.01 -5.49
N GLU A 38 9.36 -4.32 -4.97
CA GLU A 38 10.49 -4.79 -5.79
C GLU A 38 10.15 -6.09 -6.53
N LYS A 39 9.51 -7.05 -5.85
CA LYS A 39 9.10 -8.33 -6.44
C LYS A 39 8.14 -8.19 -7.63
N ILE A 40 7.35 -7.11 -7.69
CA ILE A 40 6.38 -6.86 -8.76
C ILE A 40 6.81 -5.75 -9.73
N ASP A 41 8.11 -5.41 -9.71
CA ASP A 41 8.75 -4.40 -10.57
C ASP A 41 8.15 -2.99 -10.41
N LEU A 42 7.76 -2.60 -9.19
CA LEU A 42 7.36 -1.23 -8.88
C LEU A 42 8.60 -0.37 -8.56
N PRO A 43 8.81 0.76 -9.27
CA PRO A 43 9.97 1.59 -9.05
C PRO A 43 9.85 2.35 -7.72
N ARG A 44 10.98 2.57 -7.04
CA ARG A 44 11.02 3.30 -5.74
C ARG A 44 10.38 4.70 -5.80
N ARG A 45 10.42 5.36 -6.96
CA ARG A 45 9.78 6.67 -7.20
C ARG A 45 8.26 6.68 -7.09
N ALA A 46 7.61 5.51 -7.17
CA ALA A 46 6.17 5.38 -7.02
C ALA A 46 5.75 5.30 -5.54
N PHE A 47 6.71 5.17 -4.61
CA PHE A 47 6.43 5.20 -3.19
C PHE A 47 6.19 6.62 -2.69
N HIS A 48 5.11 6.81 -1.95
CA HIS A 48 4.76 8.05 -1.28
C HIS A 48 4.43 7.78 0.19
N ASP A 49 4.91 8.66 1.06
CA ASP A 49 4.51 8.71 2.47
C ASP A 49 4.38 10.19 2.89
N PRO A 50 3.15 10.76 2.87
CA PRO A 50 2.93 12.15 3.21
C PRO A 50 3.29 12.46 4.67
N ALA A 51 4.05 13.53 4.89
CA ALA A 51 4.38 14.01 6.23
C ALA A 51 3.12 14.44 7.00
N GLY A 52 3.10 14.18 8.31
CA GLY A 52 2.01 14.58 9.23
C GLY A 52 0.77 13.69 9.21
N GLN A 53 0.55 12.89 8.15
CA GLN A 53 -0.48 11.86 8.11
C GLN A 53 0.08 10.60 7.44
N PRO A 54 0.82 9.75 8.20
CA PRO A 54 1.48 8.58 7.64
C PRO A 54 0.52 7.74 6.81
N ARG A 55 0.92 7.52 5.57
CA ARG A 55 0.22 6.72 4.58
C ARG A 55 1.28 6.22 3.59
N PRO A 56 2.19 5.34 4.00
CA PRO A 56 3.15 4.71 3.11
C PRO A 56 2.42 3.84 2.10
N HIS A 57 2.56 4.16 0.82
CA HIS A 57 1.95 3.41 -0.27
C HIS A 57 2.77 3.55 -1.54
N TYR A 58 2.53 2.65 -2.49
CA TYR A 58 2.97 2.81 -3.87
C TYR A 58 1.78 3.10 -4.79
N ASP A 59 1.93 4.09 -5.66
CA ASP A 59 1.01 4.28 -6.78
C ASP A 59 1.23 3.20 -7.84
N CYS A 60 0.16 2.49 -8.18
CA CYS A 60 0.17 1.36 -9.10
C CYS A 60 -0.63 1.70 -10.36
N THR A 61 -0.09 1.34 -11.53
CA THR A 61 -0.90 1.26 -12.76
C THR A 61 -1.79 0.00 -12.71
N PRO A 62 -2.80 -0.14 -13.60
CA PRO A 62 -3.62 -1.34 -13.67
C PRO A 62 -2.81 -2.64 -13.81
N GLU A 63 -1.75 -2.61 -14.62
CA GLU A 63 -0.87 -3.76 -14.85
C GLU A 63 -0.07 -4.10 -13.59
N ALA A 64 0.40 -3.09 -12.85
CA ALA A 64 1.09 -3.30 -11.57
C ALA A 64 0.14 -3.86 -10.49
N ARG A 65 -1.12 -3.41 -10.47
CA ARG A 65 -2.16 -3.97 -9.59
C ARG A 65 -2.40 -5.45 -9.90
N GLU A 66 -2.49 -5.83 -11.17
CA GLU A 66 -2.65 -7.24 -11.55
C GLU A 66 -1.46 -8.09 -11.08
N ARG A 67 -0.23 -7.61 -11.28
CA ARG A 67 0.97 -8.27 -10.74
C ARG A 67 0.93 -8.41 -9.22
N ALA A 68 0.46 -7.38 -8.51
CA ALA A 68 0.30 -7.42 -7.06
C ALA A 68 -0.65 -8.53 -6.63
N LEU A 69 -1.84 -8.63 -7.25
CA LEU A 69 -2.82 -9.67 -6.95
C LEU A 69 -2.27 -11.07 -7.25
N GLN A 70 -1.61 -11.26 -8.39
CA GLN A 70 -0.95 -12.53 -8.75
C GLN A 70 0.14 -12.95 -7.76
N ASN A 71 0.77 -11.98 -7.09
CA ASN A 71 1.82 -12.21 -6.09
C ASN A 71 1.30 -12.31 -4.65
N GLY A 72 -0.02 -12.31 -4.46
CA GLY A 72 -0.65 -12.54 -3.15
C GLY A 72 -0.99 -11.28 -2.36
N ALA A 73 -0.97 -10.09 -2.99
CA ALA A 73 -1.59 -8.92 -2.37
C ALA A 73 -3.11 -9.14 -2.24
N LEU A 74 -3.68 -8.73 -1.12
CA LEU A 74 -5.12 -8.84 -0.89
C LEU A 74 -5.86 -7.74 -1.67
N PRO A 75 -6.94 -8.07 -2.41
CA PRO A 75 -7.79 -7.05 -3.01
C PRO A 75 -8.53 -6.31 -1.90
N LEU A 76 -8.39 -4.98 -1.87
CA LEU A 76 -9.07 -4.13 -0.89
C LEU A 76 -10.18 -3.34 -1.57
N THR A 77 -11.36 -3.32 -0.97
CA THR A 77 -12.35 -2.28 -1.24
C THR A 77 -11.88 -0.94 -0.67
N ARG A 78 -12.51 0.16 -1.08
CA ARG A 78 -12.27 1.48 -0.44
C ARG A 78 -12.42 1.47 1.09
N GLN A 79 -13.36 0.71 1.63
CA GLN A 79 -13.56 0.60 3.08
C GLN A 79 -12.39 -0.13 3.75
N GLN A 80 -11.99 -1.27 3.20
CA GLN A 80 -10.86 -2.05 3.72
C GLN A 80 -9.53 -1.31 3.59
N LEU A 81 -9.36 -0.47 2.57
CA LEU A 81 -8.22 0.44 2.48
C LEU A 81 -8.15 1.36 3.69
N VAL A 82 -9.27 1.99 4.09
CA VAL A 82 -9.31 2.86 5.26
C VAL A 82 -8.96 2.10 6.54
N GLU A 83 -9.48 0.88 6.69
CA GLU A 83 -9.15 -0.01 7.83
C GLU A 83 -7.65 -0.37 7.87
N TYR A 84 -7.05 -0.68 6.73
CA TYR A 84 -5.60 -0.91 6.60
C TYR A 84 -4.79 0.30 7.06
N LEU A 85 -5.19 1.50 6.63
CA LEU A 85 -4.51 2.74 7.02
C LEU A 85 -4.62 3.00 8.53
N GLN A 86 -5.78 2.74 9.13
CA GLN A 86 -5.98 2.89 10.57
C GLN A 86 -5.13 1.88 11.35
N ARG A 87 -5.13 0.61 10.92
CA ARG A 87 -4.32 -0.44 11.52
C ARG A 87 -2.83 -0.12 11.43
N GLY A 88 -2.35 0.28 10.26
CA GLY A 88 -0.96 0.65 10.04
C GLY A 88 -0.49 1.76 10.97
N ARG A 89 -1.26 2.84 11.09
CA ARG A 89 -0.97 3.95 12.01
C ARG A 89 -0.92 3.52 13.47
N SER A 90 -1.86 2.67 13.90
CA SER A 90 -1.87 2.17 15.28
C SER A 90 -0.63 1.36 15.67
N LYS A 91 0.19 0.91 14.70
CA LYS A 91 1.47 0.21 14.96
C LYS A 91 2.64 1.15 15.24
N ILE A 92 2.52 2.43 14.90
CA ILE A 92 3.57 3.45 15.11
C ILE A 92 3.14 4.55 16.08
N SER A 93 1.84 4.66 16.38
CA SER A 93 1.38 5.51 17.47
C SER A 93 1.86 4.93 18.80
N PRO A 94 2.50 5.72 19.68
CA PRO A 94 2.80 5.26 21.03
C PRO A 94 1.49 4.86 21.71
N SER A 95 1.47 3.69 22.35
CA SER A 95 0.36 3.32 23.22
C SER A 95 0.13 4.44 24.23
N ALA A 96 -1.13 4.90 24.32
CA ALA A 96 -1.55 5.91 25.27
C ALA A 96 -1.27 5.49 26.72
#